data_AF-A0A8B7PR63-F1
#
_entry.id   AF-A0A8B7PR63-F1
#
_cell.length_a   1.000
_cell.length_b   1.000
_cell.length_c   1.000
_cell.angle_alpha   90.00
_cell.angle_beta   90.00
_cell.angle_gamma   90.00
#
_symmetry.space_group_name_H-M   'P 1'
#
loop_
_entity.id
_entity.type
_entity.pdbx_description
1 polymer ?
#
loop_
_entity_poly.entity_id
_entity_poly.type
_entity_poly.pdbx_seq_one_letter_code
_entity_poly.pdbx_strand_id
1 'polypeptide(L)'
;MFDAAAYNSYYFGPNNICYAWNLWPAPTFNPAPNPSVNIFSSSVKVSAFTLPATVINNFWTSDFNLGQNFKVQYIAACSAYFTFSLKVGSRSIGAVKSGDVIPYNVKPCTAMTFSLTPSYGGVVGASKTFRTTIPSAPDIFAFNVDNVNLHQSFDIHFTAVCPGAYCYEISVNDVSIEYPVTTDTTVTYDVPPCTDLTFTLSAKNCADDSDTGYSTSLSPYHTDPVPDITSFTVDNVNLHQSFDVHFTAVCPDAYCYGISVNDLSIQYPVTTDTTVTYDVPPCTDLTFTLYFKNCADETDAGCSTDLPYITDP
;
A
#
# COMPACT_ATOMS: atom_id res chain seq x y z
N MET A 1 -4.66 -60.72 7.10
CA MET A 1 -3.43 -60.39 6.34
C MET A 1 -2.95 -59.07 6.91
N PHE A 2 -1.97 -59.09 7.82
CA PHE A 2 -1.40 -57.87 8.40
C PHE A 2 -0.23 -57.45 7.49
N ASP A 3 -0.29 -56.24 6.95
CA ASP A 3 0.82 -55.68 6.17
C ASP A 3 2.03 -55.54 7.10
N ALA A 4 3.13 -56.21 6.76
CA ALA A 4 4.40 -56.14 7.47
C ALA A 4 5.13 -54.84 7.11
N ALA A 5 4.57 -53.69 7.49
CA ALA A 5 5.31 -52.44 7.43
C ALA A 5 6.30 -52.41 8.62
N ALA A 6 7.59 -52.46 8.33
CA ALA A 6 8.62 -52.20 9.33
C ALA A 6 8.41 -50.79 9.90
N TYR A 7 8.15 -50.70 11.21
CA TYR A 7 8.06 -49.41 11.89
C TYR A 7 9.47 -48.96 12.26
N ASN A 8 9.96 -47.95 11.56
CA ASN A 8 11.25 -47.33 11.84
C ASN A 8 11.01 -46.07 12.70
N SER A 9 11.40 -46.11 13.98
CA SER A 9 11.36 -44.95 14.88
C SER A 9 12.78 -44.52 15.25
N TYR A 10 13.02 -43.21 15.34
CA TYR A 10 14.34 -42.67 15.68
C TYR A 10 14.30 -42.12 17.09
N TYR A 11 15.34 -42.39 17.86
CA TYR A 11 15.50 -41.83 19.19
C TYR A 11 16.96 -41.50 19.47
N PHE A 12 17.17 -40.55 20.37
CA PHE A 12 18.48 -40.28 20.93
C PHE A 12 18.77 -41.33 22.01
N GLY A 13 19.78 -42.14 21.78
CA GLY A 13 20.30 -43.02 22.82
C GLY A 13 21.19 -42.25 23.80
N PRO A 14 21.63 -42.89 24.90
CA PRO A 14 22.66 -42.33 25.76
C PRO A 14 23.91 -41.98 24.92
N ASN A 15 24.49 -40.81 25.19
CA ASN A 15 25.63 -40.18 24.48
C ASN A 15 25.33 -39.37 23.20
N ASN A 16 24.11 -38.87 23.01
CA ASN A 16 23.69 -38.04 21.85
C ASN A 16 23.84 -38.73 20.48
N ILE A 17 24.04 -40.06 20.46
CA ILE A 17 24.14 -40.82 19.23
C ILE A 17 22.73 -41.08 18.70
N CYS A 18 22.52 -40.81 17.41
CA CYS A 18 21.28 -41.13 16.71
C CYS A 18 21.18 -42.65 16.46
N TYR A 19 20.08 -43.25 16.89
CA TYR A 19 19.77 -44.64 16.60
C TYR A 19 18.48 -44.74 15.78
N ALA A 20 18.48 -45.68 14.82
CA ALA A 20 17.28 -46.14 14.17
C ALA A 20 16.78 -47.39 14.89
N TRP A 21 15.52 -47.38 15.32
CA TRP A 21 14.84 -48.53 15.88
C TRP A 21 13.96 -49.13 14.80
N ASN A 22 14.28 -50.35 14.38
CA ASN A 22 13.45 -51.08 13.42
C ASN A 22 12.64 -52.14 14.17
N LEU A 23 11.32 -52.09 14.03
CA LEU A 23 10.41 -53.11 14.56
C LEU A 23 9.94 -54.01 13.43
N TRP A 24 10.16 -55.31 13.60
CA TRP A 24 9.71 -56.33 12.66
C TRP A 24 8.73 -57.25 13.38
N PRO A 25 7.45 -57.32 12.96
CA PRO A 25 6.55 -58.38 13.42
C PRO A 25 7.00 -59.69 12.77
N ALA A 26 7.39 -60.67 13.58
CA ALA A 26 7.61 -62.01 13.05
C ALA A 26 6.28 -62.75 12.96
N PRO A 27 5.94 -63.37 11.82
CA PRO A 27 4.80 -64.28 11.76
C PRO A 27 5.13 -65.52 12.61
N THR A 28 4.51 -65.63 13.79
CA THR A 28 4.56 -66.85 14.59
C THR A 28 3.49 -67.81 14.07
N PHE A 29 3.90 -68.84 13.35
CA PHE A 29 3.06 -70.01 13.11
C PHE A 29 3.08 -70.85 14.40
N ASN A 30 2.18 -70.54 15.34
CA ASN A 30 2.02 -71.34 16.56
C ASN A 30 0.68 -72.10 16.47
N PRO A 31 0.65 -73.45 16.44
CA PRO A 31 -0.58 -74.22 16.33
C PRO A 31 -1.37 -74.31 17.66
N ALA A 32 -1.23 -73.35 18.56
CA ALA A 32 -1.90 -73.29 19.86
C ALA A 32 -2.92 -72.12 19.92
N PRO A 33 -3.96 -72.17 20.77
CA PRO A 33 -5.18 -71.37 20.62
C PRO A 33 -5.04 -69.86 20.91
N ASN A 34 -3.83 -69.36 21.20
CA ASN A 34 -3.56 -67.95 21.47
C ASN A 34 -2.33 -67.49 20.66
N PRO A 35 -2.50 -66.71 19.57
CA PRO A 35 -1.37 -66.18 18.83
C PRO A 35 -0.69 -65.07 19.64
N SER A 36 0.50 -65.35 20.16
CA SER A 36 1.42 -64.34 20.69
C SER A 36 2.23 -63.75 19.53
N VAL A 37 2.14 -62.42 19.35
CA VAL A 37 2.96 -61.67 18.39
C VAL A 37 4.33 -61.42 19.02
N ASN A 38 5.37 -62.06 18.50
CA ASN A 38 6.75 -61.77 18.88
C ASN A 38 7.23 -60.55 18.08
N ILE A 39 7.57 -59.46 18.78
CA ILE A 39 8.12 -58.24 18.19
C ILE A 39 9.64 -58.28 18.36
N PHE A 40 10.38 -58.32 17.25
CA PHE A 40 11.84 -58.16 17.27
C PHE A 40 12.19 -56.68 17.12
N SER A 41 13.15 -56.23 17.93
CA SER A 41 13.58 -54.84 17.99
C SER A 41 15.10 -54.78 17.93
N SER A 42 15.67 -53.99 17.01
CA SER A 42 17.11 -53.74 16.92
C SER A 42 17.40 -52.26 16.80
N SER A 43 18.39 -51.77 17.56
CA SER A 43 18.90 -50.41 17.45
C SER A 43 20.18 -50.39 16.61
N VAL A 44 20.16 -49.72 15.47
CA VAL A 44 21.33 -49.60 14.57
C VAL A 44 21.86 -48.17 14.61
N LYS A 45 23.18 -48.03 14.75
CA LYS A 45 23.86 -46.73 14.64
C LYS A 45 23.73 -46.23 13.19
N VAL A 46 23.24 -45.01 13.00
CA VAL A 46 22.93 -44.41 11.68
C VAL A 46 24.18 -44.16 10.79
N SER A 47 25.37 -44.57 11.23
CA SER A 47 26.62 -44.48 10.44
C SER A 47 26.72 -45.47 9.27
N ALA A 48 25.71 -46.32 9.05
CA ALA A 48 25.69 -47.29 7.96
C ALA A 48 24.29 -47.35 7.31
N PHE A 49 24.26 -47.02 6.02
CA PHE A 49 23.17 -47.23 5.05
C PHE A 49 21.97 -46.25 5.00
N THR A 50 21.61 -45.99 3.75
CA THR A 50 20.40 -45.41 3.14
C THR A 50 19.53 -44.51 4.04
N LEU A 51 19.44 -43.23 3.65
CA LEU A 51 18.59 -42.26 4.34
C LEU A 51 17.12 -42.71 4.31
N PRO A 52 16.47 -42.84 5.47
CA PRO A 52 15.08 -43.27 5.56
C PRO A 52 14.12 -42.23 4.96
N ALA A 53 12.93 -42.69 4.57
CA ALA A 53 11.94 -41.86 3.87
C ALA A 53 11.41 -40.68 4.69
N THR A 54 11.45 -40.74 6.02
CA THR A 54 10.84 -39.76 6.94
C THR A 54 11.86 -39.14 7.92
N VAL A 55 12.92 -38.53 7.39
CA VAL A 55 13.85 -37.71 8.20
C VAL A 55 13.21 -36.38 8.63
N ILE A 56 12.42 -35.77 7.74
CA ILE A 56 11.78 -34.48 7.98
C ILE A 56 10.34 -34.71 8.46
N ASN A 57 10.13 -34.55 9.76
CA ASN A 57 8.80 -34.68 10.37
C ASN A 57 7.92 -33.49 9.97
N ASN A 58 8.41 -32.25 10.07
CA ASN A 58 7.70 -31.03 9.65
C ASN A 58 8.65 -30.04 8.95
N PHE A 59 8.11 -29.25 8.02
CA PHE A 59 8.84 -28.20 7.30
C PHE A 59 7.88 -27.08 6.87
N TRP A 60 8.26 -25.83 7.14
CA TRP A 60 7.56 -24.63 6.72
C TRP A 60 8.53 -23.44 6.65
N THR A 61 8.05 -22.34 6.09
CA THR A 61 8.75 -21.04 6.08
C THR A 61 7.85 -19.98 6.70
N SER A 62 8.45 -19.03 7.42
CA SER A 62 7.76 -17.96 8.14
C SER A 62 8.47 -16.62 7.92
N ASP A 63 7.93 -15.54 8.49
CA ASP A 63 8.59 -14.24 8.60
C ASP A 63 9.06 -13.69 7.25
N PHE A 64 8.17 -13.69 6.25
CA PHE A 64 8.44 -13.13 4.93
C PHE A 64 8.55 -11.62 5.01
N ASN A 65 9.76 -11.10 4.85
CA ASN A 65 10.01 -9.69 4.60
C ASN A 65 10.12 -9.48 3.08
N LEU A 66 9.12 -8.78 2.52
CA LEU A 66 8.94 -8.64 1.08
C LEU A 66 10.14 -7.95 0.45
N GLY A 67 10.65 -8.53 -0.64
CA GLY A 67 11.88 -8.03 -1.28
C GLY A 67 13.18 -8.37 -0.53
N GLN A 68 13.12 -8.91 0.68
CA GLN A 68 14.30 -9.03 1.55
C GLN A 68 14.64 -10.46 1.96
N ASN A 69 13.80 -11.13 2.76
CA ASN A 69 14.15 -12.39 3.41
C ASN A 69 12.94 -13.20 3.89
N PHE A 70 13.19 -14.44 4.28
CA PHE A 70 12.23 -15.28 5.01
C PHE A 70 12.96 -16.21 5.98
N LYS A 71 12.24 -16.73 6.97
CA LYS A 71 12.79 -17.69 7.94
C LYS A 71 12.41 -19.12 7.57
N VAL A 72 13.39 -20.03 7.70
CA VAL A 72 13.20 -21.47 7.49
C VAL A 72 12.95 -22.16 8.82
N GLN A 73 11.95 -23.03 8.89
CA GLN A 73 11.70 -23.82 10.09
C GLN A 73 11.39 -25.28 9.73
N TYR A 74 12.03 -26.20 10.44
CA TYR A 74 11.75 -27.63 10.28
C TYR A 74 12.01 -28.41 11.58
N ILE A 75 11.35 -29.55 11.69
CA ILE A 75 11.59 -30.57 12.72
C ILE A 75 12.05 -31.82 11.99
N ALA A 76 13.27 -32.26 12.28
CA ALA A 76 13.86 -33.44 11.68
C ALA A 76 14.53 -34.31 12.75
N ALA A 77 14.35 -35.62 12.64
CA ALA A 77 15.02 -36.57 13.51
C ALA A 77 16.54 -36.50 13.26
N CYS A 78 17.32 -36.45 14.33
CA CYS A 78 18.78 -36.44 14.27
C CYS A 78 19.37 -35.33 13.37
N SER A 79 18.72 -34.16 13.35
CA SER A 79 19.06 -33.01 12.51
C SER A 79 20.53 -32.56 12.62
N ALA A 80 21.18 -32.77 13.76
CA ALA A 80 22.59 -32.43 13.97
C ALA A 80 23.58 -33.20 13.07
N TYR A 81 23.17 -34.35 12.52
CA TYR A 81 24.02 -35.22 11.70
C TYR A 81 23.76 -35.07 10.21
N PHE A 82 22.67 -34.42 9.81
CA PHE A 82 22.29 -34.26 8.42
C PHE A 82 22.60 -32.85 7.93
N THR A 83 23.04 -32.75 6.69
CA THR A 83 23.03 -31.47 5.97
C THR A 83 21.68 -31.31 5.32
N PHE A 84 20.97 -30.20 5.58
CA PHE A 84 19.69 -29.91 4.95
C PHE A 84 19.88 -28.88 3.86
N SER A 85 19.58 -29.24 2.62
CA SER A 85 19.63 -28.34 1.48
C SER A 85 18.25 -27.81 1.17
N LEU A 86 18.11 -26.48 1.12
CA LEU A 86 16.86 -25.81 0.75
C LEU A 86 16.85 -25.47 -0.75
N LYS A 87 15.71 -25.71 -1.38
CA LYS A 87 15.36 -25.20 -2.71
C LYS A 87 14.11 -24.32 -2.63
N VAL A 88 14.08 -23.25 -3.42
CA VAL A 88 12.90 -22.40 -3.66
C VAL A 88 12.59 -22.47 -5.16
N GLY A 89 11.47 -23.08 -5.52
CA GLY A 89 11.18 -23.51 -6.88
C GLY A 89 12.25 -24.48 -7.39
N SER A 90 12.92 -24.12 -8.49
CA SER A 90 14.06 -24.86 -9.05
C SER A 90 15.42 -24.42 -8.50
N ARG A 91 15.49 -23.28 -7.79
CA ARG A 91 16.75 -22.68 -7.32
C ARG A 91 17.22 -23.32 -6.02
N SER A 92 18.48 -23.74 -5.98
CA SER A 92 19.13 -24.18 -4.74
C SER A 92 19.62 -22.97 -3.95
N ILE A 93 19.23 -22.89 -2.69
CA ILE A 93 19.70 -21.89 -1.73
C ILE A 93 20.98 -22.36 -1.03
N GLY A 94 21.11 -23.68 -0.84
CA GLY A 94 22.26 -24.28 -0.17
C GLY A 94 21.88 -24.90 1.17
N ALA A 95 22.89 -25.12 2.01
CA ALA A 95 22.71 -25.71 3.33
C ALA A 95 22.06 -24.71 4.29
N VAL A 96 21.04 -25.15 5.02
CA VAL A 96 20.30 -24.34 6.00
C VAL A 96 20.09 -25.10 7.29
N LYS A 97 19.92 -24.37 8.39
CA LYS A 97 19.48 -24.87 9.69
C LYS A 97 18.09 -24.34 10.00
N SER A 98 17.40 -25.08 10.86
CA SER A 98 16.09 -24.65 11.37
C SER A 98 16.28 -23.38 12.19
N GLY A 99 15.52 -22.33 11.85
CA GLY A 99 15.62 -21.01 12.43
C GLY A 99 16.42 -20.00 11.61
N ASP A 100 17.12 -20.42 10.55
CA ASP A 100 17.90 -19.51 9.71
C ASP A 100 16.99 -18.49 8.99
N VAL A 101 17.41 -17.21 9.02
CA VAL A 101 16.86 -16.15 8.17
C VAL A 101 17.61 -16.21 6.85
N ILE A 102 16.88 -16.47 5.77
CA ILE A 102 17.41 -16.63 4.43
C ILE A 102 17.20 -15.32 3.68
N PRO A 103 18.27 -14.59 3.34
CA PRO A 103 18.19 -13.46 2.43
C PRO A 103 17.73 -13.97 1.07
N TYR A 104 16.52 -13.60 0.70
CA TYR A 104 15.91 -14.03 -0.53
C TYR A 104 14.87 -13.00 -0.92
N ASN A 105 14.92 -12.54 -2.17
CA ASN A 105 13.89 -11.66 -2.70
C ASN A 105 12.57 -12.43 -2.75
N VAL A 106 11.78 -12.28 -1.68
CA VAL A 106 10.49 -12.94 -1.54
C VAL A 106 9.52 -12.19 -2.42
N LYS A 107 9.44 -12.63 -3.67
CA LYS A 107 8.57 -12.02 -4.67
C LYS A 107 7.14 -12.22 -4.28
N PRO A 108 6.35 -11.17 -4.38
CA PRO A 108 5.19 -11.20 -3.57
C PRO A 108 4.01 -11.49 -4.54
N CYS A 109 2.82 -11.91 -4.07
CA CYS A 109 1.69 -12.42 -4.87
C CYS A 109 2.04 -13.72 -5.61
N THR A 110 3.11 -14.40 -5.21
CA THR A 110 3.70 -15.51 -5.97
C THR A 110 3.53 -16.81 -5.21
N ALA A 111 2.91 -17.82 -5.84
CA ALA A 111 2.97 -19.18 -5.32
C ALA A 111 4.42 -19.68 -5.34
N MET A 112 5.04 -19.79 -4.16
CA MET A 112 6.37 -20.34 -3.96
C MET A 112 6.30 -21.78 -3.45
N THR A 113 7.17 -22.60 -4.00
CA THR A 113 7.37 -23.99 -3.57
C THR A 113 8.73 -24.11 -2.93
N PHE A 114 8.79 -24.37 -1.64
CA PHE A 114 10.00 -24.65 -0.90
C PHE A 114 10.21 -26.15 -0.82
N SER A 115 11.44 -26.64 -0.97
CA SER A 115 11.76 -28.06 -0.82
C SER A 115 13.01 -28.23 0.01
N LEU A 116 12.91 -28.95 1.12
CA LEU A 116 14.00 -29.24 2.03
C LEU A 116 14.46 -30.69 1.81
N THR A 117 15.76 -30.90 1.60
CA THR A 117 16.33 -32.22 1.30
C THR A 117 17.46 -32.56 2.27
N PRO A 118 17.40 -33.67 3.01
CA PRO A 118 18.47 -34.11 3.89
C PRO A 118 19.56 -34.87 3.11
N SER A 119 20.81 -34.75 3.53
CA SER A 119 21.93 -35.54 3.01
C SER A 119 22.94 -35.92 4.11
N TYR A 120 23.61 -37.05 3.92
CA TYR A 120 24.68 -37.54 4.79
C TYR A 120 25.66 -38.40 4.02
N GLY A 121 26.96 -38.16 4.16
CA GLY A 121 28.01 -39.00 3.56
C GLY A 121 27.88 -39.20 2.04
N GLY A 122 27.34 -38.21 1.31
CA GLY A 122 27.09 -38.29 -0.13
C GLY A 122 25.77 -38.94 -0.54
N VAL A 123 25.00 -39.49 0.39
CA VAL A 123 23.66 -40.03 0.15
C VAL A 123 22.62 -38.92 0.32
N VAL A 124 21.65 -38.84 -0.60
CA VAL A 124 20.55 -37.86 -0.59
C VAL A 124 19.25 -38.56 -0.20
N GLY A 125 18.51 -37.97 0.73
CA GLY A 125 17.24 -38.50 1.24
C GLY A 125 16.03 -37.89 0.55
N ALA A 126 14.84 -38.33 0.95
CA ALA A 126 13.59 -37.83 0.40
C ALA A 126 13.37 -36.35 0.77
N SER A 127 13.03 -35.53 -0.23
CA SER A 127 12.70 -34.13 -0.03
C SER A 127 11.32 -33.97 0.57
N LYS A 128 11.15 -32.99 1.47
CA LYS A 128 9.84 -32.52 1.92
C LYS A 128 9.54 -31.16 1.29
N THR A 129 8.38 -31.06 0.67
CA THR A 129 7.96 -29.84 -0.03
C THR A 129 6.90 -29.10 0.77
N PHE A 130 7.02 -27.78 0.80
CA PHE A 130 6.06 -26.84 1.36
C PHE A 130 5.68 -25.84 0.26
N ARG A 131 4.39 -25.63 0.02
CA ARG A 131 3.92 -24.62 -0.95
C ARG A 131 3.17 -23.54 -0.20
N THR A 132 3.45 -22.29 -0.54
CA THR A 132 2.75 -21.14 0.02
C THR A 132 2.71 -20.03 -1.01
N THR A 133 1.70 -19.16 -0.95
CA THR A 133 1.67 -17.95 -1.75
C THR A 133 2.32 -16.84 -0.95
N ILE A 134 3.37 -16.24 -1.49
CA ILE A 134 4.00 -15.07 -0.92
C ILE A 134 3.03 -13.91 -1.09
N PRO A 135 2.77 -13.09 -0.06
CA PRO A 135 2.00 -11.84 -0.18
C PRO A 135 2.76 -10.84 -1.05
N SER A 136 2.14 -9.90 -1.78
CA SER A 136 2.49 -9.09 -3.01
C SER A 136 3.43 -7.91 -2.96
N ALA A 137 4.12 -7.57 -4.08
CA ALA A 137 4.98 -6.37 -4.35
C ALA A 137 4.08 -5.26 -4.87
N PRO A 138 4.30 -3.99 -4.53
CA PRO A 138 3.33 -2.98 -4.89
C PRO A 138 3.55 -2.74 -6.36
N ASP A 139 2.52 -2.99 -7.13
CA ASP A 139 2.44 -2.45 -8.46
C ASP A 139 1.03 -1.93 -8.61
N ILE A 140 0.93 -0.64 -8.89
CA ILE A 140 -0.31 0.04 -9.17
C ILE A 140 -0.47 -0.03 -10.68
N PHE A 141 -1.37 -0.89 -11.14
CA PHE A 141 -1.66 -1.13 -12.56
C PHE A 141 -2.36 0.04 -13.23
N ALA A 142 -3.20 0.74 -12.46
CA ALA A 142 -3.90 1.93 -12.90
C ALA A 142 -3.97 2.91 -11.75
N PHE A 143 -3.73 4.19 -12.02
CA PHE A 143 -3.89 5.28 -11.09
C PHE A 143 -4.53 6.45 -11.84
N ASN A 144 -5.62 6.99 -11.30
CA ASN A 144 -6.33 8.14 -11.80
C ASN A 144 -6.75 9.02 -10.62
N VAL A 145 -6.90 10.31 -10.92
CA VAL A 145 -7.53 11.29 -10.03
C VAL A 145 -8.65 11.96 -10.83
N ASP A 146 -9.84 12.04 -10.24
CA ASP A 146 -10.98 12.75 -10.82
C ASP A 146 -11.85 13.39 -9.72
N ASN A 147 -13.01 13.93 -10.10
CA ASN A 147 -13.92 14.68 -9.22
C ASN A 147 -13.21 15.73 -8.35
N VAL A 148 -12.26 16.45 -8.95
CA VAL A 148 -11.49 17.49 -8.27
C VAL A 148 -12.42 18.67 -7.96
N ASN A 149 -12.68 18.90 -6.68
CA ASN A 149 -13.43 20.01 -6.14
C ASN A 149 -12.46 20.97 -5.44
N LEU A 150 -12.37 22.20 -5.96
CA LEU A 150 -11.46 23.21 -5.42
C LEU A 150 -11.81 23.56 -3.98
N HIS A 151 -10.77 23.83 -3.19
CA HIS A 151 -10.85 24.08 -1.75
C HIS A 151 -11.48 22.97 -0.89
N GLN A 152 -11.66 21.77 -1.46
CA GLN A 152 -12.45 20.75 -0.80
C GLN A 152 -11.84 19.36 -0.90
N SER A 153 -11.80 18.76 -2.09
CA SER A 153 -11.48 17.34 -2.22
C SER A 153 -11.12 16.90 -3.64
N PHE A 154 -10.65 15.67 -3.76
CA PHE A 154 -10.54 14.95 -5.03
C PHE A 154 -10.72 13.45 -4.79
N ASP A 155 -11.09 12.71 -5.83
CA ASP A 155 -11.23 11.27 -5.76
C ASP A 155 -9.99 10.60 -6.35
N ILE A 156 -9.44 9.63 -5.63
CA ILE A 156 -8.38 8.76 -6.13
C ILE A 156 -8.96 7.42 -6.55
N HIS A 157 -8.53 6.95 -7.71
CA HIS A 157 -8.90 5.64 -8.24
C HIS A 157 -7.63 4.90 -8.60
N PHE A 158 -7.38 3.75 -7.96
CA PHE A 158 -6.23 2.95 -8.33
C PHE A 158 -6.48 1.46 -8.23
N THR A 159 -5.95 0.71 -9.19
CA THR A 159 -5.96 -0.74 -9.18
C THR A 159 -4.57 -1.23 -8.84
N ALA A 160 -4.40 -1.83 -7.67
CA ALA A 160 -3.18 -2.57 -7.39
C ALA A 160 -3.21 -3.91 -8.15
N VAL A 161 -2.11 -4.29 -8.78
CA VAL A 161 -1.87 -5.66 -9.30
C VAL A 161 -2.13 -6.67 -8.19
N CYS A 162 -1.86 -6.26 -6.96
CA CYS A 162 -2.08 -7.06 -5.80
C CYS A 162 -2.70 -6.27 -4.63
N PRO A 163 -4.04 -6.20 -4.60
CA PRO A 163 -4.77 -5.49 -3.56
C PRO A 163 -4.43 -6.01 -2.17
N GLY A 164 -4.26 -5.09 -1.22
CA GLY A 164 -4.06 -5.39 0.21
C GLY A 164 -2.65 -5.84 0.63
N ALA A 165 -1.69 -5.88 -0.29
CA ALA A 165 -0.30 -6.22 0.05
C ALA A 165 0.52 -5.04 0.57
N TYR A 166 0.10 -3.83 0.22
CA TYR A 166 0.69 -2.57 0.67
C TYR A 166 -0.40 -1.61 1.07
N CYS A 167 0.05 -0.64 1.86
CA CYS A 167 -0.69 0.54 2.20
C CYS A 167 -0.18 1.64 1.27
N TYR A 168 -1.06 2.54 0.88
CA TYR A 168 -0.72 3.58 -0.08
C TYR A 168 -0.82 4.93 0.60
N GLU A 169 0.14 5.79 0.31
CA GLU A 169 0.15 7.20 0.69
C GLU A 169 -0.06 8.02 -0.56
N ILE A 170 -0.95 9.00 -0.49
CA ILE A 170 -1.09 10.00 -1.55
C ILE A 170 -0.37 11.28 -1.13
N SER A 171 0.42 11.83 -2.04
CA SER A 171 1.03 13.14 -1.92
C SER A 171 0.64 14.05 -3.09
N VAL A 172 0.58 15.35 -2.81
CA VAL A 172 0.36 16.40 -3.80
C VAL A 172 1.56 17.33 -3.76
N ASN A 173 2.24 17.51 -4.90
CA ASN A 173 3.46 18.31 -5.01
C ASN A 173 4.51 17.95 -3.94
N ASP A 174 4.75 16.65 -3.77
CA ASP A 174 5.67 16.07 -2.79
C ASP A 174 5.31 16.28 -1.31
N VAL A 175 4.12 16.83 -1.03
CA VAL A 175 3.57 16.92 0.33
C VAL A 175 2.66 15.73 0.57
N SER A 176 3.00 14.89 1.55
CA SER A 176 2.11 13.79 1.97
C SER A 176 0.81 14.37 2.54
N ILE A 177 -0.31 13.96 1.96
CA ILE A 177 -1.64 14.47 2.30
C ILE A 177 -2.42 13.45 3.11
N GLU A 178 -2.43 12.20 2.67
CA GLU A 178 -3.22 11.16 3.32
C GLU A 178 -2.55 9.79 3.28
N TYR A 179 -2.58 9.10 4.42
CA TYR A 179 -2.14 7.72 4.60
C TYR A 179 -2.91 7.07 5.75
N PRO A 180 -3.37 5.81 5.62
CA PRO A 180 -3.41 5.01 4.40
C PRO A 180 -4.60 5.37 3.52
N VAL A 181 -4.43 5.33 2.19
CA VAL A 181 -5.53 5.44 1.23
C VAL A 181 -5.90 4.09 0.61
N THR A 182 -7.19 3.93 0.27
CA THR A 182 -7.73 2.74 -0.39
C THR A 182 -8.09 2.99 -1.85
N THR A 183 -8.31 1.92 -2.62
CA THR A 183 -8.91 2.01 -3.96
C THR A 183 -10.25 2.74 -3.86
N ASP A 184 -10.41 3.84 -4.60
CA ASP A 184 -11.64 4.64 -4.66
C ASP A 184 -11.91 5.42 -3.36
N THR A 185 -10.99 6.33 -3.02
CA THR A 185 -11.07 7.17 -1.80
C THR A 185 -11.23 8.65 -2.17
N THR A 186 -12.17 9.35 -1.53
CA THR A 186 -12.22 10.81 -1.57
C THR A 186 -11.24 11.37 -0.55
N VAL A 187 -10.23 12.09 -1.02
CA VAL A 187 -9.23 12.77 -0.19
C VAL A 187 -9.69 14.19 0.05
N THR A 188 -9.83 14.57 1.32
CA THR A 188 -10.14 15.96 1.68
C THR A 188 -8.86 16.77 1.70
N TYR A 189 -8.74 17.71 0.78
CA TYR A 189 -7.56 18.53 0.58
C TYR A 189 -7.99 19.88 0.01
N ASP A 190 -7.43 20.96 0.53
CA ASP A 190 -7.62 22.30 -0.02
C ASP A 190 -6.89 22.38 -1.36
N VAL A 191 -7.58 21.97 -2.43
CA VAL A 191 -7.05 21.99 -3.79
C VAL A 191 -7.00 23.44 -4.27
N PRO A 192 -5.81 24.03 -4.48
CA PRO A 192 -5.71 25.42 -4.89
C PRO A 192 -6.16 25.58 -6.37
N PRO A 193 -6.91 26.64 -6.70
CA PRO A 193 -7.26 26.95 -8.08
C PRO A 193 -6.03 27.45 -8.85
N CYS A 194 -6.08 27.36 -10.18
CA CYS A 194 -5.04 27.88 -11.09
C CYS A 194 -3.61 27.40 -10.79
N THR A 195 -3.47 26.16 -10.33
CA THR A 195 -2.18 25.61 -9.89
C THR A 195 -1.93 24.29 -10.61
N ASP A 196 -0.68 24.09 -11.06
CA ASP A 196 -0.26 22.78 -11.54
C ASP A 196 -0.01 21.85 -10.36
N LEU A 197 -0.73 20.74 -10.33
CA LEU A 197 -0.62 19.71 -9.29
C LEU A 197 -0.02 18.43 -9.87
N THR A 198 0.90 17.85 -9.11
CA THR A 198 1.38 16.48 -9.30
C THR A 198 0.87 15.62 -8.16
N PHE A 199 0.11 14.59 -8.51
CA PHE A 199 -0.37 13.59 -7.56
C PHE A 199 0.56 12.39 -7.59
N THR A 200 1.07 11.95 -6.44
CA THR A 200 1.96 10.80 -6.33
C THR A 200 1.39 9.80 -5.34
N LEU A 201 1.18 8.57 -5.79
CA LEU A 201 0.73 7.46 -4.97
C LEU A 201 1.93 6.57 -4.64
N SER A 202 2.34 6.54 -3.38
CA SER A 202 3.50 5.81 -2.88
C SER A 202 3.07 4.56 -2.11
N ALA A 203 3.70 3.43 -2.37
CA ALA A 203 3.45 2.22 -1.63
C ALA A 203 4.35 2.11 -0.39
N LYS A 204 3.75 1.80 0.74
CA LYS A 204 4.42 1.57 2.02
C LYS A 204 4.11 0.20 2.55
N ASN A 205 5.08 -0.37 3.25
CA ASN A 205 4.88 -1.62 3.95
C ASN A 205 3.94 -1.36 5.14
N CYS A 206 2.73 -1.92 5.10
CA CYS A 206 1.74 -1.73 6.15
C CYS A 206 2.21 -2.13 7.55
N ALA A 207 3.24 -2.99 7.65
CA ALA A 207 3.69 -3.53 8.93
C ALA A 207 4.57 -2.56 9.73
N ASP A 208 5.37 -1.75 9.04
CA ASP A 208 6.39 -0.90 9.66
C ASP A 208 6.44 0.52 9.06
N ASP A 209 5.47 0.87 8.22
CA ASP A 209 5.36 2.10 7.44
C ASP A 209 6.64 2.44 6.65
N SER A 210 7.53 1.46 6.48
CA SER A 210 8.75 1.64 5.72
C SER A 210 8.39 1.85 4.27
N ASP A 211 9.09 2.80 3.66
CA ASP A 211 8.97 3.03 2.24
C ASP A 211 9.39 1.77 1.49
N THR A 212 8.53 1.33 0.57
CA THR A 212 8.85 0.20 -0.31
C THR A 212 9.77 0.63 -1.44
N GLY A 213 9.96 1.95 -1.62
CA GLY A 213 10.69 2.56 -2.72
C GLY A 213 9.88 2.59 -4.02
N TYR A 214 8.59 2.29 -3.97
CA TYR A 214 7.69 2.31 -5.13
C TYR A 214 6.71 3.48 -5.02
N SER A 215 6.61 4.26 -6.08
CA SER A 215 5.57 5.26 -6.28
C SER A 215 5.20 5.38 -7.75
N THR A 216 4.00 5.90 -8.01
CA THR A 216 3.53 6.29 -9.34
C THR A 216 2.94 7.68 -9.28
N SER A 217 3.10 8.47 -10.34
CA SER A 217 2.69 9.87 -10.35
C SER A 217 1.85 10.21 -11.58
N LEU A 218 0.92 11.13 -11.38
CA LEU A 218 0.17 11.82 -12.43
C LEU A 218 0.68 13.26 -12.49
N SER A 219 1.22 13.66 -13.63
CA SER A 219 1.76 15.00 -13.84
C SER A 219 1.45 15.54 -15.24
N PRO A 220 1.19 16.85 -15.36
CA PRO A 220 0.52 17.73 -14.40
C PRO A 220 -1.00 17.74 -14.61
N TYR A 221 -1.76 17.80 -13.53
CA TYR A 221 -3.17 18.17 -13.56
C TYR A 221 -3.25 19.68 -13.32
N HIS A 222 -3.77 20.42 -14.31
CA HIS A 222 -4.01 21.85 -14.16
C HIS A 222 -5.40 22.02 -13.53
N THR A 223 -5.47 22.66 -12.37
CA THR A 223 -6.77 22.95 -11.76
C THR A 223 -7.47 24.04 -12.57
N ASP A 224 -8.73 23.77 -12.94
CA ASP A 224 -9.54 24.76 -13.62
C ASP A 224 -9.64 26.02 -12.76
N PRO A 225 -9.63 27.20 -13.38
CA PRO A 225 -9.95 28.40 -12.64
C PRO A 225 -11.37 28.27 -12.09
N VAL A 226 -11.53 28.61 -10.81
CA VAL A 226 -12.82 28.96 -10.21
C VAL A 226 -12.68 30.39 -9.71
N PRO A 227 -13.69 31.23 -9.90
CA PRO A 227 -13.64 32.59 -9.43
C PRO A 227 -13.72 32.59 -7.92
N ASP A 228 -12.59 32.85 -7.27
CA ASP A 228 -12.47 32.97 -5.83
C ASP A 228 -11.90 34.34 -5.45
N ILE A 229 -12.61 35.03 -4.55
CA ILE A 229 -12.29 36.36 -4.04
C ILE A 229 -12.07 36.23 -2.53
N THR A 230 -10.82 36.44 -2.10
CA THR A 230 -10.45 36.31 -0.69
C THR A 230 -10.68 37.59 0.11
N SER A 231 -10.77 38.74 -0.58
CA SER A 231 -11.15 40.01 0.03
C SER A 231 -11.80 40.94 -0.99
N PHE A 232 -12.79 41.70 -0.52
CA PHE A 232 -13.44 42.77 -1.27
C PHE A 232 -13.82 43.89 -0.29
N THR A 233 -13.34 45.09 -0.55
CA THR A 233 -13.62 46.28 0.25
C THR A 233 -13.87 47.47 -0.66
N VAL A 234 -14.82 48.31 -0.24
CA VAL A 234 -15.09 49.61 -0.85
C VAL A 234 -14.80 50.68 0.18
N ASP A 235 -13.98 51.66 -0.18
CA ASP A 235 -13.65 52.79 0.67
C ASP A 235 -13.60 54.10 -0.14
N ASN A 236 -13.18 55.19 0.52
CA ASN A 236 -13.10 56.53 -0.06
C ASN A 236 -14.36 56.97 -0.81
N VAL A 237 -15.54 56.63 -0.27
CA VAL A 237 -16.83 56.97 -0.87
C VAL A 237 -17.05 58.48 -0.81
N ASN A 238 -16.94 59.14 -1.96
CA ASN A 238 -17.19 60.55 -2.16
C ASN A 238 -18.56 60.74 -2.83
N LEU A 239 -19.49 61.34 -2.11
CA LEU A 239 -20.83 61.66 -2.60
C LEU A 239 -20.77 62.40 -3.94
N HIS A 240 -21.64 62.01 -4.88
CA HIS A 240 -21.71 62.55 -6.23
C HIS A 240 -20.43 62.45 -7.09
N GLN A 241 -19.44 61.64 -6.69
CA GLN A 241 -18.15 61.59 -7.37
C GLN A 241 -17.68 60.17 -7.65
N SER A 242 -17.26 59.45 -6.60
CA SER A 242 -16.51 58.20 -6.77
C SER A 242 -16.44 57.39 -5.50
N PHE A 243 -15.96 56.16 -5.64
CA PHE A 243 -15.53 55.29 -4.55
C PHE A 243 -14.36 54.42 -5.04
N ASP A 244 -13.56 53.93 -4.12
CA ASP A 244 -12.43 53.07 -4.43
C ASP A 244 -12.81 51.60 -4.18
N VAL A 245 -12.42 50.73 -5.10
CA VAL A 245 -12.67 49.28 -5.05
C VAL A 245 -11.35 48.55 -4.90
N HIS A 246 -11.24 47.80 -3.82
CA HIS A 246 -10.09 46.98 -3.48
C HIS A 246 -10.54 45.51 -3.39
N PHE A 247 -9.90 44.62 -4.14
CA PHE A 247 -10.19 43.18 -4.05
C PHE A 247 -8.97 42.32 -4.35
N THR A 248 -8.93 41.15 -3.73
CA THR A 248 -7.91 40.12 -3.99
C THR A 248 -8.57 38.88 -4.57
N ALA A 249 -8.25 38.57 -5.82
CA ALA A 249 -8.65 37.35 -6.49
C ALA A 249 -7.56 36.27 -6.36
N VAL A 250 -7.96 35.01 -6.20
CA VAL A 250 -7.00 33.88 -6.20
C VAL A 250 -6.47 33.61 -7.61
N CYS A 251 -7.32 33.80 -8.62
CA CYS A 251 -6.99 33.67 -10.04
C CYS A 251 -7.25 34.99 -10.79
N PRO A 252 -6.46 36.05 -10.56
CA PRO A 252 -6.73 37.39 -11.08
C PRO A 252 -6.72 37.44 -12.63
N ASP A 253 -5.98 36.54 -13.27
CA ASP A 253 -5.83 36.51 -14.74
C ASP A 253 -6.87 35.59 -15.42
N ALA A 254 -7.65 34.83 -14.66
CA ALA A 254 -8.64 33.90 -15.22
C ALA A 254 -10.01 34.56 -15.48
N TYR A 255 -10.33 35.61 -14.74
CA TYR A 255 -11.63 36.27 -14.80
C TYR A 255 -11.50 37.78 -14.95
N CYS A 256 -12.53 38.34 -15.56
CA CYS A 256 -12.68 39.77 -15.71
C CYS A 256 -13.75 40.23 -14.72
N TYR A 257 -13.39 41.20 -13.88
CA TYR A 257 -14.22 41.66 -12.78
C TYR A 257 -15.01 42.90 -13.17
N GLY A 258 -16.19 43.06 -12.60
CA GLY A 258 -17.01 44.26 -12.70
C GLY A 258 -17.63 44.61 -11.37
N ILE A 259 -18.08 45.85 -11.26
CA ILE A 259 -18.73 46.35 -10.04
C ILE A 259 -20.14 46.81 -10.37
N SER A 260 -21.06 46.45 -9.48
CA SER A 260 -22.43 46.94 -9.50
C SER A 260 -22.79 47.63 -8.19
N VAL A 261 -23.69 48.59 -8.29
CA VAL A 261 -24.24 49.32 -7.15
C VAL A 261 -25.76 49.20 -7.21
N ASN A 262 -26.38 48.62 -6.17
CA ASN A 262 -27.82 48.33 -6.14
C ASN A 262 -28.30 47.60 -7.39
N ASP A 263 -27.61 46.50 -7.75
CA ASP A 263 -27.86 45.65 -8.94
C ASP A 263 -27.71 46.34 -10.30
N LEU A 264 -27.24 47.59 -10.33
CA LEU A 264 -26.89 48.29 -11.56
C LEU A 264 -25.42 48.09 -11.84
N SER A 265 -25.08 47.43 -12.96
CA SER A 265 -23.70 47.34 -13.43
C SER A 265 -23.16 48.73 -13.76
N ILE A 266 -22.12 49.15 -13.05
CA ILE A 266 -21.56 50.50 -13.14
C ILE A 266 -20.30 50.52 -14.00
N GLN A 267 -19.39 49.58 -13.77
CA GLN A 267 -18.11 49.56 -14.47
C GLN A 267 -17.64 48.13 -14.73
N TYR A 268 -17.15 47.92 -15.96
CA TYR A 268 -16.53 46.69 -16.43
C TYR A 268 -15.51 46.99 -17.54
N PRO A 269 -14.31 46.40 -17.52
CA PRO A 269 -13.72 45.67 -16.41
C PRO A 269 -13.25 46.62 -15.29
N VAL A 270 -13.12 46.11 -14.07
CA VAL A 270 -12.37 46.73 -12.96
C VAL A 270 -11.17 45.87 -12.63
N THR A 271 -10.06 46.51 -12.26
CA THR A 271 -8.87 45.84 -11.72
C THR A 271 -8.82 45.99 -10.22
N THR A 272 -7.91 45.28 -9.55
CA THR A 272 -7.56 45.56 -8.16
C THR A 272 -7.20 47.04 -8.01
N ASP A 273 -7.72 47.68 -6.96
CA ASP A 273 -7.48 49.07 -6.59
C ASP A 273 -7.94 50.10 -7.64
N THR A 274 -9.19 49.96 -8.10
CA THR A 274 -9.78 50.88 -9.09
C THR A 274 -10.67 51.93 -8.42
N THR A 275 -10.44 53.22 -8.75
CA THR A 275 -11.42 54.28 -8.47
C THR A 275 -12.54 54.24 -9.49
N VAL A 276 -13.77 54.02 -9.01
CA VAL A 276 -14.98 53.96 -9.83
C VAL A 276 -15.69 55.31 -9.76
N THR A 277 -15.89 55.95 -10.92
CA THR A 277 -16.64 57.21 -11.00
C THR A 277 -18.12 56.89 -11.07
N TYR A 278 -18.87 57.29 -10.04
CA TYR A 278 -20.30 57.05 -9.95
C TYR A 278 -20.96 58.17 -9.15
N ASP A 279 -22.14 58.61 -9.60
CA ASP A 279 -22.94 59.57 -8.86
C ASP A 279 -23.60 58.87 -7.66
N VAL A 280 -22.84 58.76 -6.57
CA VAL A 280 -23.27 58.16 -5.30
C VAL A 280 -24.38 59.04 -4.70
N PRO A 281 -25.65 58.60 -4.69
CA PRO A 281 -26.74 59.43 -4.20
C PRO A 281 -26.67 59.59 -2.67
N PRO A 282 -26.91 60.79 -2.14
CA PRO A 282 -26.94 61.01 -0.70
C PRO A 282 -28.13 60.28 -0.05
N CYS A 283 -27.93 59.83 1.19
CA CYS A 283 -28.97 59.23 2.03
C CYS A 283 -29.69 58.02 1.37
N THR A 284 -28.98 57.27 0.54
CA THR A 284 -29.48 56.04 -0.09
C THR A 284 -28.66 54.87 0.43
N ASP A 285 -29.31 53.77 0.77
CA ASP A 285 -28.60 52.53 1.09
C ASP A 285 -27.96 51.99 -0.19
N LEU A 286 -26.66 51.71 -0.12
CA LEU A 286 -25.87 51.24 -1.25
C LEU A 286 -25.39 49.83 -0.98
N THR A 287 -25.67 48.95 -1.92
CA THR A 287 -25.15 47.59 -1.98
C THR A 287 -24.13 47.54 -3.09
N PHE A 288 -22.88 47.28 -2.75
CA PHE A 288 -21.80 47.10 -3.72
C PHE A 288 -21.60 45.62 -3.94
N THR A 289 -21.71 45.18 -5.19
CA THR A 289 -21.52 43.77 -5.56
C THR A 289 -20.45 43.68 -6.62
N LEU A 290 -19.35 43.01 -6.28
CA LEU A 290 -18.32 42.58 -7.22
C LEU A 290 -18.85 41.35 -7.96
N TYR A 291 -18.87 41.42 -9.28
CA TYR A 291 -19.21 40.30 -10.14
C TYR A 291 -18.04 39.98 -11.06
N PHE A 292 -18.04 38.79 -11.62
CA PHE A 292 -16.99 38.33 -12.52
C PHE A 292 -17.59 37.60 -13.72
N LYS A 293 -16.85 37.66 -14.83
CA LYS A 293 -17.20 37.02 -16.10
C LYS A 293 -15.97 36.34 -16.67
N ASN A 294 -16.19 35.31 -17.47
CA ASN A 294 -15.12 34.71 -18.23
C ASN A 294 -14.62 35.74 -19.26
N CYS A 295 -13.33 36.06 -19.23
CA CYS A 295 -12.74 37.07 -20.12
C CYS A 295 -12.83 36.69 -21.61
N ALA A 296 -12.94 35.38 -21.91
CA ALA A 296 -12.92 34.89 -23.29
C ALA A 296 -14.25 35.08 -24.04
N ASP A 297 -15.39 35.04 -23.33
CA ASP A 297 -16.71 35.04 -23.96
C ASP A 297 -17.77 35.91 -23.26
N GLU A 298 -17.38 36.66 -22.22
CA GLU A 298 -18.24 37.54 -21.40
C GLU A 298 -19.46 36.84 -20.78
N THR A 299 -19.45 35.51 -20.73
CA THR A 299 -20.49 34.75 -20.04
C THR A 299 -20.30 34.83 -18.53
N ASP A 300 -21.40 34.84 -17.79
CA ASP A 300 -21.38 34.86 -16.33
C ASP A 300 -20.75 33.57 -15.81
N ALA A 301 -19.66 33.68 -15.05
CA ALA A 301 -18.93 32.49 -14.56
C ALA A 301 -19.53 31.88 -13.29
N GLY A 302 -20.77 32.26 -12.95
CA GLY A 302 -21.61 31.53 -12.00
C GLY A 302 -21.16 31.55 -10.53
N CYS A 303 -21.13 32.73 -9.89
CA CYS A 303 -21.45 32.95 -8.47
C CYS A 303 -21.21 34.41 -8.06
N SER A 304 -22.23 35.22 -7.81
CA SER A 304 -22.01 36.55 -7.19
C SER A 304 -21.70 36.37 -5.70
N THR A 305 -20.58 36.95 -5.22
CA THR A 305 -20.30 37.04 -3.79
C THR A 305 -20.91 38.33 -3.24
N ASP A 306 -22.11 38.22 -2.66
CA ASP A 306 -22.64 39.23 -1.74
C ASP A 306 -22.11 38.91 -0.34
N LEU A 307 -21.14 39.68 0.16
CA LEU A 307 -20.69 39.61 1.56
C LEU A 307 -21.10 40.89 2.32
N PRO A 308 -21.44 40.77 3.62
CA PRO A 308 -22.25 41.77 4.30
C PRO A 308 -21.47 43.03 4.68
N TYR A 309 -22.11 44.15 4.35
CA TYR A 309 -22.12 45.49 4.96
C TYR A 309 -21.14 45.75 6.13
N ILE A 310 -20.17 46.65 5.92
CA ILE A 310 -19.52 47.40 7.00
C ILE A 310 -20.44 48.56 7.35
N THR A 311 -21.24 48.42 8.41
CA THR A 311 -21.73 49.59 9.16
C THR A 311 -20.55 50.02 10.03
N ASP A 312 -20.04 51.23 9.84
CA ASP A 312 -19.40 51.95 10.94
C ASP A 312 -20.09 53.32 11.13
N PRO A 313 -20.11 53.85 12.36
CA PRO A 313 -21.12 54.77 12.89
C PRO A 313 -21.04 56.23 12.40
#